data_AF-A0AAE1GBK0-F1
#
_entry.id   AF-A0AAE1GBK0-F1
#
_cell.length_a   1.000
_cell.length_b   1.000
_cell.length_c   1.000
_cell.angle_alpha   90.00
_cell.angle_beta   90.00
_cell.angle_gamma   90.00
#
_symmetry.space_group_name_H-M   'P 1'
#
loop_
_entity.id
_entity.type
_entity.pdbx_description
1 polymer ?
#
loop_
_entity_poly.entity_id
_entity_poly.type
_entity_poly.pdbx_seq_one_letter_code
_entity_poly.pdbx_strand_id
1 'polypeptide(L)'
;MVFVGRRRSLALLFFTCAVCIFSVMALMLIQLNELVVVVLSLAGKVAITAAFQLIWAYTIELYPTKVRSLALGEANFLARLGSLCSPYINDLLGEVVVWGPSALFGLVSLVAAALALILPETRHSDLQ
;
A
#
# COMPACT_ATOMS: atom_id res chain seq x y z
N MET A 1 -8.21 17.90 -11.01
CA MET A 1 -8.90 16.80 -10.29
C MET A 1 -8.31 16.64 -8.88
N VAL A 2 -8.40 17.68 -8.04
CA VAL A 2 -7.78 17.72 -6.68
C VAL A 2 -8.83 18.21 -5.65
N PHE A 3 -10.05 17.68 -5.71
CA PHE A 3 -11.13 18.06 -4.78
C PHE A 3 -11.49 16.98 -3.74
N VAL A 4 -10.88 15.78 -3.84
CA VAL A 4 -11.07 14.73 -2.84
C VAL A 4 -10.03 14.93 -1.73
N GLY A 5 -10.53 15.09 -0.50
CA GLY A 5 -9.71 15.18 0.71
C GLY A 5 -8.63 14.12 0.70
N ARG A 6 -7.40 14.58 0.89
CA ARG A 6 -6.19 13.87 0.48
C ARG A 6 -5.93 12.62 1.37
N ARG A 7 -6.54 12.58 2.57
CA ARG A 7 -6.75 11.39 3.44
C ARG A 7 -7.68 10.35 2.81
N ARG A 8 -8.81 10.79 2.24
CA ARG A 8 -9.75 9.90 1.55
C ARG A 8 -9.11 9.29 0.31
N SER A 9 -8.29 10.04 -0.42
CA SER A 9 -7.53 9.50 -1.57
C SER A 9 -6.56 8.40 -1.15
N LEU A 10 -5.77 8.60 -0.07
CA LEU A 10 -4.88 7.57 0.45
C LEU A 10 -5.64 6.33 0.95
N ALA A 11 -6.67 6.54 1.76
CA ALA A 11 -7.49 5.45 2.28
C ALA A 11 -8.15 4.65 1.15
N LEU A 12 -8.71 5.32 0.13
CA LEU A 12 -9.32 4.66 -1.02
C LEU A 12 -8.30 3.85 -1.84
N LEU A 13 -7.08 4.36 -2.00
CA LEU A 13 -6.03 3.63 -2.74
C LEU A 13 -5.58 2.37 -2.00
N PHE A 14 -5.36 2.45 -0.68
CA PHE A 14 -5.03 1.27 0.13
C PHE A 14 -6.21 0.28 0.21
N PHE A 15 -7.45 0.77 0.31
CA PHE A 15 -8.64 -0.09 0.22
C PHE A 15 -8.75 -0.78 -1.14
N THR A 16 -8.54 -0.06 -2.23
CA THR A 16 -8.59 -0.64 -3.59
C THR A 16 -7.49 -1.69 -3.75
N CYS A 17 -6.29 -1.43 -3.23
CA CYS A 17 -5.19 -2.39 -3.20
C CYS A 17 -5.55 -3.65 -2.39
N ALA A 18 -6.10 -3.49 -1.18
CA ALA A 18 -6.53 -4.61 -0.36
C ALA A 18 -7.61 -5.45 -1.06
N VAL A 19 -8.61 -4.81 -1.66
CA VAL A 19 -9.66 -5.49 -2.43
C VAL A 19 -9.06 -6.26 -3.62
N CYS A 20 -8.10 -5.69 -4.35
CA CYS A 20 -7.39 -6.39 -5.43
C CYS A 20 -6.61 -7.62 -4.91
N ILE A 21 -5.93 -7.53 -3.77
CA ILE A 21 -5.17 -8.65 -3.21
C ILE A 21 -6.11 -9.76 -2.72
N PHE A 22 -7.20 -9.42 -2.04
CA PHE A 22 -8.22 -10.39 -1.59
C PHE A 22 -8.94 -11.05 -2.77
N SER A 23 -9.19 -10.32 -3.85
CA SER A 23 -9.80 -10.89 -5.06
C SER A 23 -8.82 -11.77 -5.83
N VAL A 24 -7.52 -11.46 -5.88
CA VAL A 24 -6.49 -12.39 -6.39
C VAL A 24 -6.42 -13.67 -5.54
N MET A 25 -6.50 -13.56 -4.21
CA MET A 25 -6.57 -14.72 -3.31
C MET A 25 -7.81 -15.60 -3.60
N ALA A 26 -8.98 -14.99 -3.80
CA ALA A 26 -10.20 -15.71 -4.15
C ALA A 26 -10.13 -16.38 -5.54
N LEU A 27 -9.50 -15.72 -6.52
CA LEU A 27 -9.33 -16.27 -7.87
C LEU A 27 -8.32 -17.43 -7.92
N MET A 28 -7.27 -17.39 -7.10
CA MET A 28 -6.33 -18.50 -6.93
C MET A 28 -7.01 -19.78 -6.42
N LEU A 29 -8.06 -19.66 -5.58
CA LEU A 29 -8.84 -20.81 -5.09
C LEU A 29 -9.77 -21.41 -6.16
N ILE A 30 -10.15 -20.64 -7.18
CA ILE A 30 -11.13 -21.04 -8.21
C ILE A 30 -10.44 -21.42 -9.54
N GLN A 31 -9.11 -21.26 -9.66
CA GLN A 31 -8.33 -21.54 -10.88
C GLN A 31 -8.93 -20.88 -12.14
N LEU A 32 -9.39 -19.63 -12.01
CA LEU A 32 -9.92 -18.84 -13.12
C LEU A 32 -8.79 -18.23 -13.98
N ASN A 33 -9.12 -17.89 -15.23
CA ASN A 33 -8.25 -17.32 -16.27
C ASN A 33 -7.08 -16.45 -15.76
N GLU A 34 -5.86 -16.82 -16.16
CA GLU A 34 -4.61 -16.12 -15.79
C GLU A 34 -4.62 -14.63 -16.17
N LEU A 35 -5.28 -14.26 -17.28
CA LEU A 35 -5.43 -12.87 -17.71
C LEU A 35 -6.11 -11.99 -16.66
N VAL A 36 -7.13 -12.52 -15.97
CA VAL A 36 -7.85 -11.76 -14.94
C VAL A 36 -6.94 -11.51 -13.74
N VAL A 37 -6.17 -12.52 -13.33
CA VAL A 37 -5.19 -12.40 -12.23
C VAL A 37 -4.13 -11.36 -12.55
N VAL A 38 -3.61 -11.34 -13.79
CA VAL A 38 -2.61 -10.34 -14.22
C VAL A 38 -3.18 -8.93 -14.21
N VAL A 39 -4.38 -8.71 -14.77
CA VAL A 39 -5.03 -7.39 -14.80
C VAL A 39 -5.29 -6.88 -13.38
N LEU A 40 -5.77 -7.74 -12.49
CA LEU A 40 -6.06 -7.38 -11.09
C LEU A 40 -4.78 -7.08 -10.31
N SER A 41 -3.71 -7.85 -10.55
CA SER A 41 -2.39 -7.62 -9.96
C SER A 41 -1.80 -6.28 -10.42
N LEU A 42 -1.95 -5.94 -11.71
CA LEU A 42 -1.54 -4.65 -12.25
C LEU A 42 -2.35 -3.49 -11.66
N ALA A 43 -3.66 -3.66 -11.51
CA ALA A 43 -4.51 -2.65 -10.86
C ALA A 43 -4.07 -2.39 -9.41
N GLY A 44 -3.79 -3.45 -8.64
CA GLY A 44 -3.23 -3.35 -7.29
C GLY A 44 -1.87 -2.63 -7.26
N LYS A 45 -0.98 -2.94 -8.21
CA LYS A 45 0.34 -2.30 -8.36
C LYS A 45 0.23 -0.80 -8.67
N VAL A 46 -0.71 -0.40 -9.51
CA VAL A 46 -0.94 1.03 -9.81
C VAL A 46 -1.48 1.74 -8.57
N ALA A 47 -2.42 1.13 -7.84
CA ALA A 47 -2.97 1.70 -6.62
C ALA A 47 -1.91 1.93 -5.54
N ILE A 48 -1.03 0.96 -5.28
CA ILE A 48 0.05 1.11 -4.27
C ILE A 48 1.06 2.17 -4.71
N THR A 49 1.39 2.25 -5.99
CA THR A 49 2.32 3.25 -6.53
C THR A 49 1.76 4.66 -6.37
N ALA A 50 0.48 4.86 -6.70
CA ALA A 50 -0.20 6.13 -6.49
C ALA A 50 -0.26 6.52 -5.00
N ALA A 51 -0.50 5.56 -4.10
CA ALA A 51 -0.49 5.80 -2.67
C ALA A 51 0.90 6.24 -2.18
N PHE A 52 1.96 5.56 -2.62
CA PHE A 52 3.33 5.90 -2.28
C PHE A 52 3.72 7.31 -2.75
N GLN A 53 3.31 7.68 -3.97
CA GLN A 53 3.52 9.01 -4.53
C GLN A 53 2.80 10.10 -3.72
N LEU A 54 1.57 9.83 -3.26
CA LEU A 54 0.82 10.75 -2.40
C LEU A 54 1.47 10.90 -1.03
N ILE A 55 1.92 9.81 -0.39
CA ILE A 55 2.64 9.86 0.89
C ILE A 55 3.92 10.70 0.73
N TRP A 56 4.67 10.48 -0.35
CA TRP A 56 5.82 11.32 -0.68
C TRP A 56 5.43 12.79 -0.78
N ALA A 57 4.42 13.11 -1.59
CA ALA A 57 3.92 14.48 -1.72
C ALA A 57 3.46 15.08 -0.37
N TYR A 58 2.96 14.26 0.55
CA TYR A 58 2.59 14.70 1.91
C TYR A 58 3.80 15.00 2.77
N THR A 59 4.80 14.11 2.78
CA THR A 59 6.02 14.29 3.56
C THR A 59 6.75 15.57 3.15
N ILE A 60 6.72 15.93 1.87
CA ILE A 60 7.39 17.15 1.40
C ILE A 60 6.67 18.44 1.78
N GLU A 61 5.37 18.38 2.03
CA GLU A 61 4.54 19.53 2.42
C GLU A 61 4.52 19.73 3.94
N LEU A 62 4.59 18.64 4.70
CA LEU A 62 4.48 18.68 6.16
C LEU A 62 5.82 18.94 6.87
N TYR A 63 6.93 18.48 6.29
CA TYR A 63 8.22 18.50 6.96
C TYR A 63 9.16 19.59 6.41
N PRO A 64 9.79 20.42 7.27
CA PRO A 64 10.79 21.39 6.84
C PRO A 64 12.02 20.69 6.26
N THR A 65 12.74 21.38 5.37
CA THR A 65 13.82 20.83 4.52
C THR A 65 14.91 20.06 5.28
N LYS A 66 15.12 20.37 6.56
CA LYS A 66 16.12 19.72 7.42
C LYS A 66 15.78 18.27 7.79
N VAL A 67 14.51 17.93 7.96
CA VAL A 67 14.08 16.58 8.40
C VAL A 67 13.43 15.77 7.28
N ARG A 68 13.07 16.43 6.17
CA ARG A 68 12.49 15.80 4.97
C ARG A 68 13.38 14.68 4.40
N SER A 69 14.67 14.94 4.21
CA SER A 69 15.57 13.93 3.62
C SER A 69 15.75 12.70 4.51
N LEU A 70 15.74 12.89 5.84
CA LEU A 70 15.80 11.79 6.81
C LEU A 70 14.51 10.96 6.78
N ALA A 71 13.34 11.61 6.86
CA ALA A 71 12.05 10.92 6.82
C ALA A 71 11.85 10.09 5.54
N LEU A 72 12.26 10.63 4.39
CA LEU A 72 12.20 9.92 3.11
C LEU A 72 13.23 8.78 3.03
N GLY A 73 14.40 8.96 3.65
CA GLY A 73 15.42 7.92 3.79
C GLY A 73 14.92 6.72 4.59
N GLU A 74 14.34 6.98 5.77
CA GLU A 74 13.74 5.97 6.65
C GLU A 74 12.60 5.21 5.94
N ALA A 75 11.70 5.95 5.26
CA ALA A 75 10.61 5.33 4.51
C ALA A 75 11.12 4.39 3.39
N ASN A 76 12.15 4.80 2.65
CA ASN A 76 12.78 3.97 1.63
C ASN A 76 13.53 2.77 2.21
N PHE A 77 14.14 2.93 3.39
CA PHE A 77 14.80 1.83 4.08
C PHE A 77 13.77 0.75 4.48
N LEU A 78 12.64 1.15 5.09
CA LEU A 78 11.54 0.25 5.41
C LEU A 78 10.93 -0.42 4.17
N ALA A 79 10.76 0.31 3.08
CA ALA A 79 10.25 -0.24 1.81
C ALA A 79 11.20 -1.30 1.22
N ARG A 80 12.52 -1.09 1.31
CA ARG A 80 13.53 -2.07 0.87
C ARG A 80 13.56 -3.30 1.78
N LEU A 81 13.44 -3.12 3.09
CA LEU A 81 13.32 -4.23 4.02
C LEU A 81 12.09 -5.08 3.73
N GLY A 82 10.93 -4.46 3.48
CA GLY A 82 9.72 -5.19 3.06
C GLY A 82 9.93 -5.99 1.78
N SER A 83 10.65 -5.41 0.81
CA SER A 83 10.97 -6.08 -0.47
C SER A 83 11.93 -7.27 -0.27
N LEU A 84 12.88 -7.18 0.66
CA LEU A 84 13.80 -8.26 1.02
C LEU A 84 13.07 -9.40 1.75
N CYS A 85 12.12 -9.07 2.63
CA CYS A 85 11.32 -10.07 3.34
C CYS A 85 10.29 -10.76 2.43
N SER A 86 9.81 -10.09 1.39
CA SER A 86 8.76 -10.60 0.49
C SER A 86 9.03 -12.00 -0.09
N PRO A 87 10.19 -12.29 -0.73
CA PRO A 87 10.48 -13.63 -1.26
C PRO A 87 10.61 -14.67 -0.15
N TYR A 88 11.16 -14.31 1.01
CA TYR A 88 11.31 -15.23 2.15
C TYR A 88 9.96 -15.67 2.71
N ILE A 89 9.00 -14.74 2.82
CA ILE A 89 7.62 -15.04 3.23
C ILE A 89 6.94 -15.93 2.19
N ASN A 90 7.17 -15.67 0.90
CA ASN A 90 6.59 -16.49 -0.16
C ASN A 90 7.13 -17.92 -0.15
N ASP A 91 8.44 -18.09 0.05
CA ASP A 91 9.09 -19.40 0.06
C ASP A 91 8.67 -20.24 1.27
N LEU A 92 8.79 -19.69 2.49
CA LEU A 92 8.42 -20.41 3.72
C LEU A 92 6.92 -20.72 3.80
N LEU A 93 6.07 -19.75 3.42
CA LEU A 93 4.63 -19.86 3.62
C LEU A 93 3.93 -20.47 2.40
N GLY A 94 4.51 -20.33 1.21
CA GLY A 94 3.99 -20.90 -0.03
C GLY A 94 4.13 -22.42 -0.10
N GLU A 95 5.17 -23.01 0.53
CA GLU A 95 5.30 -24.47 0.63
C GLU A 95 4.23 -25.10 1.53
N VAL A 96 3.80 -24.41 2.59
CA VAL A 96 2.80 -24.93 3.52
C VAL A 96 1.39 -24.63 3.03
N VAL A 97 1.13 -23.40 2.54
CA VAL A 97 -0.20 -22.92 2.17
C VAL A 97 -0.13 -21.90 1.03
N VAL A 98 -0.63 -22.28 -0.16
CA VAL A 98 -0.61 -21.43 -1.37
C VAL A 98 -1.27 -20.05 -1.19
N TRP A 99 -2.30 -19.95 -0.33
CA TRP A 99 -3.00 -18.68 -0.02
C TRP A 99 -2.38 -17.88 1.13
N GLY A 100 -1.44 -18.46 1.87
CA GLY A 100 -0.81 -17.85 3.05
C GLY A 100 -0.11 -16.51 2.76
N PRO A 101 0.78 -16.42 1.75
CA PRO A 101 1.46 -15.18 1.41
C PRO A 101 0.48 -14.07 1.02
N SER A 102 -0.53 -14.40 0.20
CA SER A 102 -1.55 -13.47 -0.27
C SER A 102 -2.38 -12.90 0.88
N ALA A 103 -2.77 -13.75 1.85
CA ALA A 103 -3.48 -13.31 3.05
C ALA A 103 -2.63 -12.37 3.91
N LEU A 104 -1.33 -12.66 4.05
CA LEU A 104 -0.41 -11.84 4.84
C LEU A 104 -0.21 -10.46 4.22
N PHE A 105 0.02 -10.37 2.90
CA PHE A 105 0.10 -9.08 2.19
C PHE A 105 -1.23 -8.31 2.22
N GLY A 106 -2.37 -9.02 2.14
CA GLY A 106 -3.70 -8.42 2.27
C GLY A 106 -3.92 -7.80 3.64
N LEU A 107 -3.53 -8.49 4.72
CA LEU A 107 -3.62 -7.99 6.09
C LEU A 107 -2.72 -6.77 6.30
N VAL A 108 -1.47 -6.81 5.83
CA VAL A 108 -0.54 -5.67 5.91
C VAL A 108 -1.12 -4.45 5.17
N SER A 109 -1.75 -4.66 4.01
CA SER A 109 -2.41 -3.60 3.25
C SER A 109 -3.63 -3.01 3.99
N LEU A 110 -4.43 -3.84 4.66
CA LEU A 110 -5.53 -3.38 5.52
C LEU A 110 -5.03 -2.58 6.72
N VAL A 111 -3.97 -3.04 7.37
CA VAL A 111 -3.33 -2.30 8.48
C VAL A 111 -2.82 -0.95 7.97
N ALA A 112 -2.18 -0.91 6.80
CA ALA A 112 -1.76 0.34 6.17
C ALA A 112 -2.95 1.27 5.84
N ALA A 113 -4.08 0.72 5.36
CA ALA A 113 -5.30 1.47 5.12
C ALA A 113 -5.88 2.07 6.42
N ALA A 114 -5.88 1.29 7.51
CA ALA A 114 -6.34 1.75 8.83
C ALA A 114 -5.42 2.84 9.40
N LEU A 115 -4.10 2.67 9.29
CA LEU A 115 -3.11 3.70 9.64
C LEU A 115 -3.29 4.97 8.80
N ALA A 116 -3.57 4.84 7.51
CA ALA A 116 -3.88 5.99 6.64
C ALA A 116 -5.18 6.72 7.06
N LEU A 117 -6.15 6.01 7.66
CA LEU A 117 -7.34 6.61 8.25
C LEU A 117 -7.06 7.28 9.59
N ILE A 118 -6.15 6.75 10.40
CA ILE A 118 -5.72 7.33 11.68
C ILE A 118 -4.85 8.57 11.46
N LEU A 119 -4.16 8.66 10.32
CA LEU A 119 -3.30 9.78 10.01
C LEU A 119 -4.12 11.10 10.04
N PRO A 120 -3.78 12.04 10.95
CA PRO A 120 -4.53 13.28 11.10
C PRO A 120 -4.46 14.07 9.79
N GLU A 121 -5.60 14.62 9.37
CA GLU A 121 -5.65 15.47 8.18
C GLU A 121 -4.75 16.69 8.42
N THR A 122 -3.75 16.88 7.57
CA THR A 122 -2.97 18.12 7.47
C THR A 122 -3.80 19.25 6.83
N ARG A 123 -5.12 19.25 7.06
CA ARG A 123 -6.09 20.17 6.45
C ARG A 123 -6.89 20.93 7.50
N HIS A 124 -6.28 21.18 8.68
CA HIS A 124 -6.67 22.25 9.60
C HIS A 124 -5.51 22.62 10.56
N SER A 125 -4.34 22.89 9.99
CA SER A 125 -3.52 23.99 10.51
C SER A 125 -3.64 25.10 9.49
N ASP A 126 -4.78 25.79 9.52
CA ASP A 126 -4.90 27.10 8.88
C ASP A 126 -3.89 28.04 9.53
N LEU A 127 -3.12 28.71 8.66
CA LEU A 127 -2.53 30.04 8.85
C LEU A 127 -1.54 30.22 10.02
N GLN A 128 -0.24 30.15 9.70
CA GLN A 128 0.71 31.28 9.81
C GLN A 128 2.05 30.96 9.16
#